data_AF-A0A3D9E3R3-F1
#
_entry.id   AF-A0A3D9E3R3-F1
#
_cell.length_a   1.000
_cell.length_b   1.000
_cell.length_c   1.000
_cell.angle_alpha   90.00
_cell.angle_beta   90.00
_cell.angle_gamma   90.00
#
_symmetry.space_group_name_H-M   'P 1'
#
loop_
_entity.id
_entity.type
_entity.pdbx_description
1 polymer ?
#
loop_
_entity_poly.entity_id
_entity_poly.type
_entity_poly.pdbx_seq_one_letter_code
_entity_poly.pdbx_strand_id
1 'polypeptide(L)'
;MSNALVAGPVDTATPFSGAGLLDSGTQLASAIESGNWVEGGLAAFSTVVDTVATAIDPLGSLIAAGLGWLIDHFEPIKGWFNDLTGDAGAVAGFSQTWTNVQNQLNSSADYLDRVVSDLDDMAGEAIEAYRRFQTDAAAHIRASGQWAGAMATGLQIASTIVQVVHDLVRDILSQLVGSAISWATEAVVTVGIATPWIISQVSSRVASWTAKISGKLTGLLRSCGKLGDLLTELRALMAQGSKMFSGVLDKGKTAVHNAKEAVAALPGVRRLDPRRNKLVSDMEQWASNAHLPGYKPFGDLDGPGFIDAHLRRFTDRGYPEWKWPPSNGFDTSYPVRPASSVLQPGMSINRISPVAAADDLGEFASPAGVSFGARSVPPDRLSPSFSSYDLKVLKPLPPEVTFGRIAEAFEQPGGGVQFHFPGGIKYWIDNKFLG
;
A
#
# COMPACT_ATOMS: atom_id res chain seq x y z
N MET A 1 42.42 9.38 6.75
CA MET A 1 41.87 10.69 7.16
C MET A 1 41.79 11.57 5.93
N SER A 2 40.59 11.91 5.48
CA SER A 2 40.35 12.85 4.37
C SER A 2 40.52 14.28 4.88
N ASN A 3 41.22 15.11 4.10
CA ASN A 3 41.55 16.50 4.44
C ASN A 3 40.28 17.36 4.43
N ALA A 4 40.01 18.09 5.52
CA ALA A 4 38.81 18.92 5.71
C ALA A 4 38.74 20.16 4.78
N LEU A 5 39.79 20.41 3.99
CA LEU A 5 39.89 21.52 3.04
C LEU A 5 39.71 21.10 1.57
N VAL A 6 39.46 19.81 1.31
CA VAL A 6 39.17 19.31 -0.03
C VAL A 6 37.68 18.99 -0.09
N ALA A 7 36.89 19.88 -0.71
CA ALA A 7 35.53 19.55 -1.09
C ALA A 7 35.60 18.34 -2.04
N GLY A 8 35.02 17.21 -1.62
CA GLY A 8 34.85 16.06 -2.48
C GLY A 8 33.98 16.41 -3.69
N PRO A 9 33.97 15.60 -4.76
CA PRO A 9 33.05 15.79 -5.87
C PRO A 9 31.62 15.90 -5.34
N VAL A 10 30.94 17.01 -5.63
CA VAL A 10 29.53 17.16 -5.31
C VAL A 10 28.77 16.29 -6.31
N ASP A 11 28.13 15.25 -5.82
CA ASP A 11 27.26 14.40 -6.63
C ASP A 11 26.06 15.25 -7.08
N THR A 12 26.04 15.62 -8.37
CA THR A 12 25.02 16.52 -8.92
C THR A 12 23.74 15.79 -9.33
N ALA A 13 23.71 14.46 -9.22
CA ALA A 13 22.55 13.67 -9.55
C ALA A 13 21.47 13.78 -8.46
N THR A 14 20.26 14.14 -8.85
CA THR A 14 19.09 14.00 -7.99
C THR A 14 18.55 12.57 -8.07
N PRO A 15 17.72 12.14 -7.11
CA PRO A 15 16.99 10.87 -7.21
C PRO A 15 16.11 10.73 -8.46
N PHE A 16 15.87 11.83 -9.20
CA PHE A 16 15.05 11.91 -10.40
C PHE A 16 15.86 12.08 -11.69
N SER A 17 17.19 12.18 -11.66
CA SER A 17 18.00 12.53 -12.85
C SER A 17 18.13 11.43 -13.93
N GLY A 18 17.18 10.49 -14.01
CA GLY A 18 17.12 9.41 -15.01
C GLY A 18 16.26 9.77 -16.23
N ALA A 19 16.89 10.24 -17.31
CA ALA A 19 16.20 10.62 -18.55
C ALA A 19 15.45 9.45 -19.26
N GLY A 20 15.81 8.20 -18.97
CA GLY A 20 15.26 7.04 -19.67
C GLY A 20 13.75 6.85 -19.50
N LEU A 21 13.20 7.22 -18.32
CA LEU A 21 11.75 7.14 -18.09
C LEU A 21 11.00 8.23 -18.84
N LEU A 22 11.55 9.45 -18.84
CA LEU A 22 10.98 10.60 -19.56
C LEU A 22 10.95 10.34 -21.07
N ASP A 23 12.08 9.93 -21.64
CA ASP A 23 12.22 9.65 -23.08
C ASP A 23 11.29 8.52 -23.52
N SER A 24 11.30 7.37 -22.81
CA SER A 24 10.41 6.24 -23.09
C SER A 24 8.93 6.65 -23.04
N GLY A 25 8.59 7.48 -22.05
CA GLY A 25 7.24 7.99 -21.89
C GLY A 25 6.81 8.94 -23.01
N THR A 26 7.70 9.85 -23.46
CA THR A 26 7.40 10.74 -24.58
C THR A 26 7.22 9.99 -25.90
N GLN A 27 8.05 8.97 -26.14
CA GLN A 27 7.94 8.12 -27.33
C GLN A 27 6.62 7.34 -27.33
N LEU A 28 6.23 6.77 -26.18
CA LEU A 28 4.99 6.02 -26.07
C LEU A 28 3.75 6.92 -26.17
N ALA A 29 3.79 8.10 -25.54
CA ALA A 29 2.74 9.11 -25.68
C ALA A 29 2.55 9.51 -27.15
N SER A 30 3.67 9.81 -27.84
CA SER A 30 3.65 10.15 -29.27
C SER A 30 3.11 9.00 -30.13
N ALA A 31 3.44 7.75 -29.80
CA ALA A 31 2.93 6.58 -30.52
C ALA A 31 1.40 6.46 -30.43
N ILE A 32 0.83 6.72 -29.25
CA ILE A 32 -0.63 6.71 -29.05
C ILE A 32 -1.29 7.88 -29.76
N GLU A 33 -0.77 9.10 -29.57
CA GLU A 33 -1.30 10.33 -30.15
C GLU A 33 -1.23 10.35 -31.67
N SER A 34 -0.20 9.71 -32.25
CA SER A 34 -0.05 9.62 -33.70
C SER A 34 -1.18 8.85 -34.39
N GLY A 35 -1.98 8.06 -33.66
CA GLY A 35 -3.06 7.26 -34.26
C GLY A 35 -2.58 6.19 -35.27
N ASN A 36 -1.27 6.02 -35.46
CA ASN A 36 -0.67 5.08 -36.43
C ASN A 36 -0.94 3.61 -36.08
N TRP A 37 -1.37 3.34 -34.86
CA TRP A 37 -1.81 2.03 -34.42
C TRP A 37 -3.16 1.62 -35.05
N VAL A 38 -3.94 2.57 -35.57
CA VAL A 38 -5.19 2.30 -36.27
C VAL A 38 -4.95 1.89 -37.72
N GLU A 39 -5.56 0.79 -38.14
CA GLU A 39 -5.46 0.30 -39.51
C GLU A 39 -6.15 1.27 -40.49
N GLY A 40 -5.35 2.00 -41.30
CA GLY A 40 -5.85 3.01 -42.26
C GLY A 40 -5.32 4.45 -42.07
N GLY A 41 -4.63 4.75 -40.96
CA GLY A 41 -3.94 6.04 -40.73
C GLY A 41 -4.82 7.24 -40.30
N LEU A 42 -4.14 8.31 -39.86
CA LEU A 42 -4.69 9.54 -39.23
C LEU A 42 -5.88 10.22 -39.94
N ALA A 43 -6.00 10.10 -41.25
CA ALA A 43 -6.95 10.88 -42.06
C ALA A 43 -8.43 10.53 -41.81
N ALA A 44 -8.74 9.41 -41.16
CA ALA A 44 -10.11 8.93 -40.98
C ALA A 44 -10.83 9.43 -39.71
N PHE A 45 -10.11 9.97 -38.71
CA PHE A 45 -10.66 10.18 -37.36
C PHE A 45 -10.78 11.64 -36.90
N SER A 46 -10.29 12.62 -37.68
CA SER A 46 -10.24 14.03 -37.26
C SER A 46 -11.55 14.82 -37.43
N THR A 47 -12.66 14.20 -37.83
CA THR A 47 -13.86 14.90 -38.34
C THR A 47 -15.20 14.47 -37.76
N VAL A 48 -15.27 13.90 -36.56
CA VAL A 48 -16.57 13.46 -36.00
C VAL A 48 -16.78 13.99 -34.58
N VAL A 49 -17.70 14.95 -34.43
CA VAL A 49 -18.30 15.36 -33.16
C VAL A 49 -19.81 15.47 -33.34
N ASP A 50 -20.51 15.05 -32.28
CA ASP A 50 -21.95 15.07 -31.97
C ASP A 50 -22.83 13.96 -32.54
N THR A 51 -23.30 13.05 -31.66
CA THR A 51 -24.74 12.77 -31.50
C THR A 51 -25.04 11.99 -30.21
N VAL A 52 -26.14 12.36 -29.54
CA VAL A 52 -26.86 11.51 -28.57
C VAL A 52 -27.82 10.62 -29.35
N ALA A 53 -28.00 9.36 -28.95
CA ALA A 53 -29.17 8.58 -29.37
C ALA A 53 -29.68 7.64 -28.28
N THR A 54 -30.97 7.80 -28.03
CA THR A 54 -31.86 6.92 -27.29
C THR A 54 -31.98 5.57 -27.98
N ALA A 55 -31.84 4.48 -27.22
CA ALA A 55 -32.07 3.13 -27.73
C ALA A 55 -33.56 2.85 -27.91
N ILE A 56 -33.96 2.40 -29.10
CA ILE A 56 -35.22 1.70 -29.35
C ILE A 56 -34.85 0.27 -29.75
N ASP A 57 -35.36 -0.74 -29.04
CA ASP A 57 -35.13 -2.15 -29.37
C ASP A 57 -35.91 -2.54 -30.64
N PRO A 58 -35.22 -2.79 -31.77
CA PRO A 58 -35.86 -3.09 -33.04
C PRO A 58 -36.43 -4.51 -33.08
N LEU A 59 -36.00 -5.44 -32.22
CA LEU A 59 -36.54 -6.80 -32.13
C LEU A 59 -37.84 -6.84 -31.30
N GLY A 60 -37.99 -5.90 -30.36
CA GLY A 60 -39.26 -5.65 -29.68
C GLY A 60 -40.40 -5.39 -30.66
N SER A 61 -40.12 -4.78 -31.82
CA SER A 61 -41.12 -4.52 -32.87
C SER A 61 -41.56 -5.78 -33.64
N LEU A 62 -40.68 -6.76 -33.83
CA LEU A 62 -40.99 -8.07 -34.44
C LEU A 62 -41.83 -8.95 -33.50
N ILE A 63 -41.55 -8.90 -32.20
CA ILE A 63 -42.34 -9.56 -31.16
C ILE A 63 -43.74 -8.94 -31.09
N ALA A 64 -43.83 -7.61 -31.11
CA ALA A 64 -45.11 -6.88 -31.11
C ALA A 64 -45.98 -7.17 -32.35
N ALA A 65 -45.36 -7.59 -33.47
CA ALA A 65 -46.04 -8.00 -34.71
C ALA A 65 -46.40 -9.50 -34.78
N GLY A 66 -46.04 -10.33 -33.79
CA GLY A 66 -46.42 -11.75 -33.74
C GLY A 66 -45.52 -12.72 -34.52
N LEU A 67 -44.26 -12.37 -34.79
CA LEU A 67 -43.35 -13.09 -35.70
C LEU A 67 -42.26 -13.90 -34.97
N GLY A 68 -42.65 -14.78 -34.05
CA GLY A 68 -41.73 -15.52 -33.16
C GLY A 68 -40.65 -16.38 -33.84
N TRP A 69 -40.93 -17.02 -34.99
CA TRP A 69 -39.93 -17.89 -35.66
C TRP A 69 -38.72 -17.13 -36.21
N LEU A 70 -38.89 -15.84 -36.53
CA LEU A 70 -37.84 -15.02 -37.13
C LEU A 70 -36.77 -14.71 -36.07
N ILE A 71 -37.18 -14.68 -34.80
CA ILE A 71 -36.29 -14.44 -33.66
C ILE A 71 -35.29 -15.57 -33.53
N ASP A 72 -35.69 -16.83 -33.65
CA ASP A 72 -34.78 -17.99 -33.56
C ASP A 72 -33.65 -17.94 -34.61
N HIS A 73 -33.90 -17.27 -35.75
CA HIS A 73 -32.92 -17.09 -36.81
C HIS A 73 -32.08 -15.80 -36.66
N PHE A 74 -32.57 -14.81 -35.91
CA PHE A 74 -31.89 -13.54 -35.65
C PHE A 74 -31.17 -13.46 -34.29
N GLU A 75 -31.55 -14.29 -33.32
CA GLU A 75 -30.99 -14.33 -31.98
C GLU A 75 -29.47 -14.60 -31.96
N PRO A 76 -28.92 -15.53 -32.78
CA PRO A 76 -27.46 -15.72 -32.86
C PRO A 76 -26.72 -14.46 -33.32
N ILE A 77 -27.35 -13.64 -34.17
CA ILE A 77 -26.79 -12.38 -34.66
C ILE A 77 -26.83 -11.31 -33.55
N LYS A 78 -27.89 -11.27 -32.74
CA LYS A 78 -28.01 -10.37 -31.58
C LYS A 78 -26.94 -10.63 -30.51
N GLY A 79 -26.68 -11.92 -30.22
CA GLY A 79 -25.66 -12.33 -29.25
C GLY A 79 -24.26 -11.82 -29.65
N TRP A 80 -23.83 -12.13 -30.87
CA TRP A 80 -22.57 -11.62 -31.40
C TRP A 80 -22.55 -10.09 -31.51
N PHE A 81 -23.70 -9.45 -31.70
CA PHE A 81 -23.75 -7.99 -31.80
C PHE A 81 -23.59 -7.25 -30.48
N ASN A 82 -24.25 -7.73 -29.43
CA ASN A 82 -24.15 -7.13 -28.10
C ASN A 82 -22.72 -7.24 -27.54
N ASP A 83 -22.01 -8.33 -27.88
CA ASP A 83 -20.60 -8.49 -27.51
C ASP A 83 -19.68 -7.48 -28.23
N LEU A 84 -20.14 -6.91 -29.34
CA LEU A 84 -19.36 -6.05 -30.24
C LEU A 84 -19.59 -4.55 -30.03
N THR A 85 -20.80 -4.14 -29.63
CA THR A 85 -21.23 -2.73 -29.69
C THR A 85 -20.60 -1.83 -28.63
N GLY A 86 -20.16 -2.36 -27.50
CA GLY A 86 -19.57 -1.59 -26.39
C GLY A 86 -20.41 -0.37 -25.95
N ASP A 87 -19.84 0.50 -25.12
CA ASP A 87 -20.43 1.80 -24.77
C ASP A 87 -19.43 2.92 -25.10
N ALA A 88 -19.60 3.56 -26.24
CA ALA A 88 -18.74 4.65 -26.69
C ALA A 88 -18.77 5.85 -25.73
N GLY A 89 -19.91 6.11 -25.08
CA GLY A 89 -20.09 7.19 -24.12
C GLY A 89 -19.31 6.93 -22.83
N ALA A 90 -19.34 5.69 -22.33
CA ALA A 90 -18.51 5.29 -21.18
C ALA A 90 -17.01 5.47 -21.48
N VAL A 91 -16.55 5.05 -22.66
CA VAL A 91 -15.13 5.21 -23.07
C VAL A 91 -14.74 6.69 -23.21
N ALA A 92 -15.62 7.53 -23.76
CA ALA A 92 -15.41 8.98 -23.83
C ALA A 92 -15.36 9.63 -22.43
N GLY A 93 -16.19 9.16 -21.49
CA GLY A 93 -16.14 9.60 -20.09
C GLY A 93 -14.79 9.28 -19.41
N PHE A 94 -14.21 8.11 -19.71
CA PHE A 94 -12.87 7.77 -19.25
C PHE A 94 -11.79 8.65 -19.90
N SER A 95 -11.90 8.95 -21.20
CA SER A 95 -11.03 9.92 -21.88
C SER A 95 -11.02 11.28 -21.14
N GLN A 96 -12.21 11.82 -20.83
CA GLN A 96 -12.32 13.09 -20.10
C GLN A 96 -11.70 13.01 -18.69
N THR A 97 -11.83 11.87 -18.02
CA THR A 97 -11.18 11.63 -16.72
C THR A 97 -9.67 11.76 -16.84
N TRP A 98 -9.07 11.19 -17.87
CA TRP A 98 -7.62 11.29 -18.12
C TRP A 98 -7.18 12.71 -18.51
N THR A 99 -7.99 13.46 -19.27
CA THR A 99 -7.75 14.90 -19.52
C THR A 99 -7.74 15.70 -18.22
N ASN A 100 -8.66 15.43 -17.30
CA ASN A 100 -8.68 16.09 -16.00
C ASN A 100 -7.42 15.77 -15.18
N VAL A 101 -6.94 14.52 -15.22
CA VAL A 101 -5.69 14.09 -14.58
C VAL A 101 -4.48 14.81 -15.20
N GLN A 102 -4.39 14.92 -16.53
CA GLN A 102 -3.34 15.67 -17.22
C GLN A 102 -3.28 17.13 -16.72
N ASN A 103 -4.43 17.81 -16.69
CA ASN A 103 -4.51 19.21 -16.26
C ASN A 103 -4.07 19.39 -14.80
N GLN A 104 -4.47 18.47 -13.92
CA GLN A 104 -4.08 18.50 -12.51
C GLN A 104 -2.57 18.27 -12.33
N LEU A 105 -1.98 17.34 -13.09
CA LEU A 105 -0.54 17.07 -13.05
C LEU A 105 0.25 18.28 -13.56
N ASN A 106 -0.13 18.85 -14.70
CA ASN A 106 0.50 20.06 -15.23
C ASN A 106 0.44 21.22 -14.23
N SER A 107 -0.73 21.47 -13.63
CA SER A 107 -0.90 22.51 -12.61
C SER A 107 -0.01 22.29 -11.39
N SER A 108 0.21 21.02 -11.01
CA SER A 108 1.08 20.65 -9.89
C SER A 108 2.55 20.89 -10.22
N ALA A 109 2.99 20.61 -11.45
CA ALA A 109 4.33 20.93 -11.90
C ALA A 109 4.58 22.44 -11.96
N ASP A 110 3.61 23.21 -12.49
CA ASP A 110 3.70 24.67 -12.56
C ASP A 110 3.70 25.32 -11.17
N TYR A 111 3.13 24.66 -10.16
CA TYR A 111 3.26 25.07 -8.77
C TYR A 111 4.70 24.87 -8.27
N LEU A 112 5.32 23.72 -8.53
CA LEU A 112 6.71 23.47 -8.12
C LEU A 112 7.69 24.45 -8.76
N ASP A 113 7.52 24.76 -10.04
CA ASP A 113 8.37 25.76 -10.71
C ASP A 113 8.23 27.16 -10.10
N ARG A 114 7.03 27.55 -9.69
CA ARG A 114 6.81 28.82 -8.97
C ARG A 114 7.52 28.83 -7.60
N VAL A 115 7.42 27.75 -6.84
CA VAL A 115 8.13 27.62 -5.56
C VAL A 115 9.64 27.71 -5.74
N VAL A 116 10.18 27.20 -6.86
CA VAL A 116 11.60 27.35 -7.19
C VAL A 116 11.94 28.82 -7.50
N SER A 117 11.12 29.54 -8.26
CA SER A 117 11.36 30.96 -8.56
C SER A 117 11.32 31.86 -7.32
N ASP A 118 10.54 31.51 -6.30
CA ASP A 118 10.49 32.27 -5.04
C ASP A 118 11.84 32.27 -4.28
N LEU A 119 12.78 31.40 -4.67
CA LEU A 119 14.09 31.30 -4.05
C LEU A 119 15.17 32.10 -4.80
N ASP A 120 14.84 32.87 -5.85
CA ASP A 120 15.82 33.43 -6.83
C ASP A 120 16.88 34.33 -6.19
N ASP A 121 16.52 34.97 -5.08
CA ASP A 121 17.45 35.80 -4.31
C ASP A 121 18.31 35.01 -3.30
N MET A 122 18.07 33.69 -3.16
CA MET A 122 18.79 32.81 -2.23
C MET A 122 19.93 32.06 -2.94
N ALA A 123 21.13 32.12 -2.35
CA ALA A 123 22.32 31.46 -2.87
C ALA A 123 22.92 30.47 -1.85
N GLY A 124 23.56 29.41 -2.35
CA GLY A 124 24.26 28.40 -1.55
C GLY A 124 24.04 26.98 -2.07
N GLU A 125 24.94 26.06 -1.73
CA GLU A 125 24.92 24.68 -2.23
C GLU A 125 23.61 23.93 -1.88
N ALA A 126 23.04 24.19 -0.70
CA ALA A 126 21.78 23.60 -0.29
C ALA A 126 20.57 24.13 -1.09
N ILE A 127 20.56 25.42 -1.43
CA ILE A 127 19.50 26.02 -2.25
C ILE A 127 19.59 25.48 -3.67
N GLU A 128 20.80 25.39 -4.23
CA GLU A 128 21.02 24.85 -5.57
C GLU A 128 20.63 23.37 -5.67
N ALA A 129 20.94 22.56 -4.65
CA ALA A 129 20.49 21.17 -4.57
C ALA A 129 18.96 21.04 -4.49
N TYR A 130 18.30 21.92 -3.71
CA TYR A 130 16.84 21.96 -3.62
C TYR A 130 16.17 22.36 -4.93
N ARG A 131 16.72 23.38 -5.63
CA ARG A 131 16.23 23.80 -6.95
C ARG A 131 16.25 22.65 -7.95
N ARG A 132 17.40 21.98 -8.09
CA ARG A 132 17.55 20.83 -8.99
C ARG A 132 16.56 19.72 -8.66
N PHE A 133 16.41 19.40 -7.37
CA PHE A 133 15.44 18.41 -6.92
C PHE A 133 14.01 18.77 -7.33
N GLN A 134 13.59 20.02 -7.12
CA GLN A 134 12.24 20.48 -7.47
C GLN A 134 12.02 20.57 -8.97
N THR A 135 13.00 21.05 -9.75
CA THR A 135 12.94 21.08 -11.21
C THR A 135 12.82 19.67 -11.79
N ASP A 136 13.60 18.71 -11.31
CA ASP A 136 13.51 17.33 -11.77
C ASP A 136 12.17 16.69 -11.37
N ALA A 137 11.65 16.97 -10.18
CA ALA A 137 10.32 16.54 -9.76
C ALA A 137 9.22 17.13 -10.64
N ALA A 138 9.28 18.42 -10.95
CA ALA A 138 8.34 19.11 -11.83
C ALA A 138 8.37 18.50 -13.25
N ALA A 139 9.56 18.21 -13.80
CA ALA A 139 9.71 17.56 -15.10
C ALA A 139 9.03 16.18 -15.16
N HIS A 140 9.17 15.36 -14.12
CA HIS A 140 8.53 14.05 -14.04
C HIS A 140 7.01 14.13 -13.87
N ILE A 141 6.52 15.12 -13.13
CA ILE A 141 5.08 15.38 -13.01
C ILE A 141 4.50 15.83 -14.36
N ARG A 142 5.20 16.69 -15.11
CA ARG A 142 4.80 17.08 -16.47
C ARG A 142 4.76 15.91 -17.43
N ALA A 143 5.79 15.07 -17.41
CA ALA A 143 5.81 13.85 -18.24
C ALA A 143 4.62 12.94 -17.90
N SER A 144 4.32 12.76 -16.61
CA SER A 144 3.12 12.02 -16.18
C SER A 144 1.82 12.67 -16.70
N GLY A 145 1.77 14.00 -16.75
CA GLY A 145 0.68 14.76 -17.37
C GLY A 145 0.54 14.48 -18.87
N GLN A 146 1.66 14.46 -19.60
CA GLN A 146 1.68 14.11 -21.02
C GLN A 146 1.19 12.67 -21.26
N TRP A 147 1.59 11.73 -20.41
CA TRP A 147 1.12 10.34 -20.49
C TRP A 147 -0.38 10.22 -20.25
N ALA A 148 -0.91 10.94 -19.25
CA ALA A 148 -2.35 11.02 -19.03
C ALA A 148 -3.08 11.61 -20.25
N GLY A 149 -2.51 12.62 -20.91
CA GLY A 149 -3.03 13.17 -22.16
C GLY A 149 -3.05 12.15 -23.30
N ALA A 150 -2.00 11.36 -23.45
CA ALA A 150 -1.96 10.28 -24.42
C ALA A 150 -3.01 9.20 -24.15
N MET A 151 -3.27 8.85 -22.88
CA MET A 151 -4.37 7.94 -22.51
C MET A 151 -5.74 8.51 -22.91
N ALA A 152 -5.96 9.81 -22.67
CA ALA A 152 -7.18 10.48 -23.07
C ALA A 152 -7.36 10.39 -24.59
N THR A 153 -6.35 10.75 -25.37
CA THR A 153 -6.37 10.65 -26.83
C THR A 153 -6.63 9.23 -27.32
N GLY A 154 -5.93 8.23 -26.75
CA GLY A 154 -6.13 6.83 -27.11
C GLY A 154 -7.57 6.36 -26.85
N LEU A 155 -8.12 6.69 -25.68
CA LEU A 155 -9.51 6.37 -25.32
C LEU A 155 -10.51 7.14 -26.18
N GLN A 156 -10.22 8.38 -26.56
CA GLN A 156 -11.06 9.15 -27.47
C GLN A 156 -11.16 8.46 -28.83
N ILE A 157 -10.04 8.03 -29.41
CA ILE A 157 -10.01 7.29 -30.67
C ILE A 157 -10.74 5.94 -30.51
N ALA A 158 -10.56 5.25 -29.38
CA ALA A 158 -11.29 4.01 -29.10
C ALA A 158 -12.81 4.24 -29.02
N SER A 159 -13.26 5.33 -28.41
CA SER A 159 -14.68 5.72 -28.39
C SER A 159 -15.22 5.90 -29.81
N THR A 160 -14.46 6.56 -30.69
CA THR A 160 -14.82 6.69 -32.11
C THR A 160 -14.90 5.33 -32.80
N ILE A 161 -13.97 4.40 -32.53
CA ILE A 161 -14.02 3.04 -33.07
C ILE A 161 -15.30 2.31 -32.61
N VAL A 162 -15.61 2.38 -31.31
CA VAL A 162 -16.81 1.77 -30.74
C VAL A 162 -18.07 2.38 -31.36
N GLN A 163 -18.11 3.70 -31.57
CA GLN A 163 -19.21 4.38 -32.23
C GLN A 163 -19.39 3.92 -33.69
N VAL A 164 -18.29 3.78 -34.45
CA VAL A 164 -18.34 3.25 -35.82
C VAL A 164 -18.89 1.82 -35.84
N VAL A 165 -18.44 0.96 -34.91
CA VAL A 165 -19.00 -0.39 -34.77
C VAL A 165 -20.49 -0.28 -34.48
N HIS A 166 -20.89 0.49 -33.46
CA HIS A 166 -22.28 0.73 -33.08
C HIS A 166 -23.18 1.19 -34.25
N ASP A 167 -22.73 2.14 -35.06
CA ASP A 167 -23.49 2.64 -36.20
C ASP A 167 -23.66 1.57 -37.29
N LEU A 168 -22.61 0.80 -37.58
CA LEU A 168 -22.70 -0.34 -38.50
C LEU A 168 -23.70 -1.39 -37.99
N VAL A 169 -23.74 -1.62 -36.68
CA VAL A 169 -24.68 -2.54 -36.04
C VAL A 169 -26.12 -2.11 -36.25
N ARG A 170 -26.38 -0.85 -35.90
CA ARG A 170 -27.68 -0.24 -35.98
C ARG A 170 -28.21 -0.25 -37.41
N ASP A 171 -27.35 0.02 -38.38
CA ASP A 171 -27.69 -0.01 -39.80
C ASP A 171 -28.06 -1.42 -40.27
N ILE A 172 -27.32 -2.45 -39.85
CA ILE A 172 -27.67 -3.84 -40.17
C ILE A 172 -29.01 -4.20 -39.56
N LEU A 173 -29.23 -3.90 -38.27
CA LEU A 173 -30.49 -4.22 -37.60
C LEU A 173 -31.66 -3.55 -38.30
N SER A 174 -31.51 -2.28 -38.69
CA SER A 174 -32.54 -1.53 -39.41
C SER A 174 -32.88 -2.18 -40.77
N GLN A 175 -31.87 -2.61 -41.52
CA GLN A 175 -32.08 -3.28 -42.81
C GLN A 175 -32.65 -4.70 -42.67
N LEU A 176 -32.23 -5.45 -41.65
CA LEU A 176 -32.76 -6.78 -41.37
C LEU A 176 -34.21 -6.72 -40.93
N VAL A 177 -34.60 -5.76 -40.07
CA VAL A 177 -36.00 -5.55 -39.68
C VAL A 177 -36.86 -5.17 -40.88
N GLY A 178 -36.40 -4.23 -41.72
CA GLY A 178 -37.12 -3.89 -42.95
C GLY A 178 -37.32 -5.09 -43.88
N SER A 179 -36.30 -5.93 -44.03
CA SER A 179 -36.38 -7.17 -44.81
C SER A 179 -37.29 -8.21 -44.15
N ALA A 180 -37.27 -8.33 -42.82
CA ALA A 180 -38.09 -9.25 -42.06
C ALA A 180 -39.59 -8.96 -42.18
N ILE A 181 -39.98 -7.68 -42.20
CA ILE A 181 -41.38 -7.28 -42.46
C ILE A 181 -41.81 -7.71 -43.86
N SER A 182 -40.94 -7.53 -44.87
CA SER A 182 -41.21 -7.96 -46.24
C SER A 182 -41.37 -9.49 -46.33
N TRP A 183 -40.46 -10.24 -45.71
CA TRP A 183 -40.52 -11.70 -45.68
C TRP A 183 -41.73 -12.23 -44.93
N ALA A 184 -42.11 -11.60 -43.81
CA ALA A 184 -43.30 -11.95 -43.06
C ALA A 184 -44.57 -11.71 -43.89
N THR A 185 -44.65 -10.57 -44.58
CA THR A 185 -45.77 -10.25 -45.48
C THR A 185 -45.88 -11.30 -46.59
N GLU A 186 -44.76 -11.70 -47.19
CA GLU A 186 -44.72 -12.73 -48.22
C GLU A 186 -45.16 -14.10 -47.69
N ALA A 187 -44.69 -14.50 -46.50
CA ALA A 187 -45.10 -15.74 -45.86
C ALA A 187 -46.61 -15.76 -45.59
N VAL A 188 -47.19 -14.64 -45.13
CA VAL A 188 -48.64 -14.52 -44.91
C VAL A 188 -49.42 -14.59 -46.22
N VAL A 189 -49.01 -13.82 -47.24
CA VAL A 189 -49.68 -13.80 -48.56
C VAL A 189 -49.63 -15.16 -49.25
N THR A 190 -48.53 -15.90 -49.08
CA THR A 190 -48.36 -17.23 -49.66
C THR A 190 -48.89 -18.36 -48.77
N VAL A 191 -49.52 -18.03 -47.63
CA VAL A 191 -50.03 -19.00 -46.65
C VAL A 191 -48.96 -20.02 -46.23
N GLY A 192 -47.72 -19.54 -46.07
CA GLY A 192 -46.57 -20.33 -45.64
C GLY A 192 -45.88 -21.14 -46.74
N ILE A 193 -46.35 -21.11 -47.99
CA ILE A 193 -45.73 -21.87 -49.10
C ILE A 193 -44.35 -21.32 -49.46
N ALA A 194 -44.14 -19.99 -49.39
CA ALA A 194 -42.85 -19.37 -49.71
C ALA A 194 -41.80 -19.54 -48.59
N THR A 195 -42.15 -20.10 -47.43
CA THR A 195 -41.27 -20.18 -46.25
C THR A 195 -39.89 -20.81 -46.54
N PRO A 196 -39.77 -21.93 -47.29
CA PRO A 196 -38.46 -22.50 -47.62
C PRO A 196 -37.58 -21.56 -48.46
N TRP A 197 -38.19 -20.80 -49.37
CA TRP A 197 -37.48 -19.81 -50.19
C TRP A 197 -37.04 -18.60 -49.36
N ILE A 198 -37.91 -18.12 -48.46
CA ILE A 198 -37.61 -17.03 -47.53
C ILE A 198 -36.40 -17.38 -46.63
N ILE A 199 -36.32 -18.61 -46.11
CA ILE A 199 -35.17 -19.06 -45.31
C ILE A 199 -33.85 -18.94 -46.11
N SER A 200 -33.87 -19.30 -47.39
CA SER A 200 -32.69 -19.19 -48.25
C SER A 200 -32.26 -17.72 -48.46
N GLN A 201 -33.21 -16.80 -48.58
CA GLN A 201 -32.93 -15.37 -48.72
C GLN A 201 -32.38 -14.76 -47.43
N VAL A 202 -32.98 -15.11 -46.28
CA VAL A 202 -32.48 -14.69 -44.96
C VAL A 202 -31.02 -15.11 -44.81
N SER A 203 -30.73 -16.39 -45.07
CA SER A 203 -29.39 -16.96 -44.98
C SER A 203 -28.40 -16.29 -45.92
N SER A 204 -28.79 -16.08 -47.19
CA SER A 204 -27.96 -15.38 -48.18
C SER A 204 -27.68 -13.93 -47.77
N ARG A 205 -28.66 -13.23 -47.21
CA ARG A 205 -28.52 -11.82 -46.83
C ARG A 205 -27.59 -11.70 -45.64
N VAL A 206 -27.77 -12.54 -44.61
CA VAL A 206 -26.85 -12.65 -43.46
C VAL A 206 -25.44 -12.98 -43.93
N ALA A 207 -25.25 -14.00 -44.78
CA ALA A 207 -23.93 -14.38 -45.29
C ALA A 207 -23.24 -13.23 -46.05
N SER A 208 -24.00 -12.47 -46.86
CA SER A 208 -23.47 -11.31 -47.59
C SER A 208 -22.99 -10.19 -46.66
N TRP A 209 -23.63 -10.00 -45.50
CA TRP A 209 -23.24 -8.99 -44.51
C TRP A 209 -22.01 -9.42 -43.73
N THR A 210 -21.98 -10.67 -43.28
CA THR A 210 -20.79 -11.26 -42.65
C THR A 210 -19.57 -11.09 -43.54
N ALA A 211 -19.70 -11.36 -44.84
CA ALA A 211 -18.60 -11.16 -45.80
C ALA A 211 -18.18 -9.68 -45.95
N LYS A 212 -19.14 -8.74 -45.98
CA LYS A 212 -18.85 -7.31 -46.13
C LYS A 212 -18.22 -6.67 -44.90
N ILE A 213 -18.55 -7.15 -43.70
CA ILE A 213 -18.23 -6.46 -42.44
C ILE A 213 -17.09 -7.14 -41.69
N SER A 214 -16.89 -8.44 -41.87
CA SER A 214 -15.79 -9.18 -41.21
C SER A 214 -14.43 -8.51 -41.39
N GLY A 215 -14.11 -8.03 -42.60
CA GLY A 215 -12.85 -7.33 -42.86
C GLY A 215 -12.70 -6.02 -42.07
N LYS A 216 -13.76 -5.19 -42.03
CA LYS A 216 -13.76 -3.91 -41.31
C LYS A 216 -13.67 -4.13 -39.79
N LEU A 217 -14.49 -5.04 -39.28
CA LEU A 217 -14.49 -5.39 -37.86
C LEU A 217 -13.14 -5.95 -37.40
N THR A 218 -12.54 -6.85 -38.17
CA THR A 218 -11.24 -7.43 -37.82
C THR A 218 -10.17 -6.36 -37.72
N GLY A 219 -10.17 -5.37 -38.62
CA GLY A 219 -9.24 -4.26 -38.56
C GLY A 219 -9.46 -3.33 -37.35
N LEU A 220 -10.72 -3.07 -36.99
CA LEU A 220 -11.07 -2.30 -35.79
C LEU A 220 -10.67 -3.04 -34.51
N LEU A 221 -10.96 -4.34 -34.40
CA LEU A 221 -10.54 -5.18 -33.26
C LEU A 221 -9.02 -5.22 -33.11
N ARG A 222 -8.30 -5.36 -34.22
CA ARG A 222 -6.83 -5.32 -34.22
C ARG A 222 -6.30 -3.97 -33.78
N SER A 223 -6.95 -2.87 -34.18
CA SER A 223 -6.60 -1.52 -33.77
C SER A 223 -6.82 -1.34 -32.25
N CYS A 224 -7.97 -1.77 -31.72
CA CYS A 224 -8.23 -1.77 -30.28
C CYS A 224 -7.22 -2.63 -29.50
N GLY A 225 -6.81 -3.78 -30.05
CA GLY A 225 -5.77 -4.63 -29.48
C GLY A 225 -4.43 -3.90 -29.37
N LYS A 226 -3.96 -3.30 -30.46
CA LYS A 226 -2.72 -2.50 -30.47
C LYS A 226 -2.76 -1.33 -29.49
N LEU A 227 -3.92 -0.64 -29.39
CA LEU A 227 -4.09 0.39 -28.36
C LEU A 227 -3.99 -0.21 -26.95
N GLY A 228 -4.60 -1.36 -26.70
CA GLY A 228 -4.52 -2.07 -25.42
C GLY A 228 -3.07 -2.37 -25.03
N ASP A 229 -2.24 -2.78 -25.99
CA ASP A 229 -0.81 -3.01 -25.79
C ASP A 229 -0.08 -1.71 -25.39
N LEU A 230 -0.29 -0.63 -26.15
CA LEU A 230 0.31 0.69 -25.85
C LEU A 230 -0.11 1.23 -24.49
N LEU A 231 -1.39 1.12 -24.12
CA LEU A 231 -1.90 1.54 -22.81
C LEU A 231 -1.33 0.69 -21.68
N THR A 232 -1.06 -0.60 -21.94
CA THR A 232 -0.42 -1.49 -20.96
C THR A 232 1.03 -1.09 -20.70
N GLU A 233 1.79 -0.77 -21.76
CA GLU A 233 3.14 -0.23 -21.64
C GLU A 233 3.14 1.10 -20.85
N LEU A 234 2.15 1.97 -21.11
CA LEU A 234 2.05 3.26 -20.45
C LEU A 234 1.71 3.13 -18.96
N ARG A 235 0.84 2.17 -18.63
CA ARG A 235 0.56 1.78 -17.24
C ARG A 235 1.83 1.29 -16.54
N ALA A 236 2.67 0.51 -17.21
CA ALA A 236 3.94 0.05 -16.64
C ALA A 236 4.90 1.22 -16.38
N LEU A 237 4.98 2.20 -17.29
CA LEU A 237 5.77 3.42 -17.09
C LEU A 237 5.25 4.26 -15.92
N MET A 238 3.94 4.47 -15.80
CA MET A 238 3.34 5.16 -14.65
C MET A 238 3.63 4.45 -13.33
N ALA A 239 3.59 3.11 -13.31
CA ALA A 239 3.93 2.34 -12.11
C ALA A 239 5.41 2.50 -11.72
N GLN A 240 6.32 2.59 -12.69
CA GLN A 240 7.73 2.87 -12.43
C GLN A 240 7.91 4.28 -11.88
N GLY A 241 7.26 5.29 -12.48
CA GLY A 241 7.26 6.67 -11.98
C GLY A 241 6.73 6.76 -10.54
N SER A 242 5.60 6.13 -10.24
CA SER A 242 5.01 6.08 -8.89
C SER A 242 5.97 5.49 -7.86
N LYS A 243 6.65 4.38 -8.18
CA LYS A 243 7.67 3.77 -7.30
C LYS A 243 8.85 4.70 -7.05
N MET A 244 9.28 5.45 -8.07
CA MET A 244 10.35 6.43 -7.93
C MET A 244 9.93 7.55 -6.97
N PHE A 245 8.74 8.13 -7.16
CA PHE A 245 8.19 9.15 -6.25
C PHE A 245 8.02 8.63 -4.82
N SER A 246 7.45 7.44 -4.62
CA SER A 246 7.29 6.87 -3.28
C SER A 246 8.65 6.60 -2.62
N GLY A 247 9.62 6.08 -3.37
CA GLY A 247 10.97 5.84 -2.87
C GLY A 247 11.68 7.12 -2.44
N VAL A 248 11.48 8.23 -3.15
CA VAL A 248 12.01 9.54 -2.75
C VAL A 248 11.32 10.06 -1.48
N LEU A 249 10.00 9.96 -1.40
CA LEU A 249 9.23 10.38 -0.22
C LEU A 249 9.61 9.57 1.03
N ASP A 250 9.79 8.27 0.89
CA ASP A 250 10.17 7.40 2.01
C ASP A 250 11.59 7.68 2.47
N LYS A 251 12.54 7.87 1.55
CA LYS A 251 13.90 8.35 1.89
C LYS A 251 13.87 9.70 2.62
N GLY A 252 13.02 10.63 2.18
CA GLY A 252 12.82 11.92 2.84
C GLY A 252 12.28 11.77 4.27
N LYS A 253 11.25 10.94 4.47
CA LYS A 253 10.73 10.61 5.81
C LYS A 253 11.79 9.98 6.70
N THR A 254 12.57 9.03 6.17
CA THR A 254 13.67 8.39 6.91
C THR A 254 14.74 9.40 7.28
N ALA A 255 15.13 10.31 6.38
CA ALA A 255 16.11 11.34 6.68
C ALA A 255 15.63 12.29 7.80
N VAL A 256 14.36 12.73 7.73
CA VAL A 256 13.74 13.56 8.77
C VAL A 256 13.62 12.80 10.11
N HIS A 257 13.23 11.53 10.07
CA HIS A 257 13.17 10.68 11.26
C HIS A 257 14.56 10.50 11.89
N ASN A 258 15.58 10.21 11.08
CA ASN A 258 16.95 10.04 11.54
C ASN A 258 17.52 11.35 12.12
N ALA A 259 17.22 12.50 11.50
CA ALA A 259 17.60 13.80 12.03
C ALA A 259 16.91 14.08 13.38
N LYS A 260 15.61 13.76 13.49
CA LYS A 260 14.85 13.88 14.74
C LYS A 260 15.41 12.97 15.84
N GLU A 261 15.71 11.71 15.50
CA GLU A 261 16.33 10.75 16.42
C GLU A 261 17.73 11.21 16.85
N ALA A 262 18.55 11.74 15.93
CA ALA A 262 19.86 12.28 16.25
C ALA A 262 19.78 13.48 17.21
N VAL A 263 18.81 14.37 17.01
CA VAL A 263 18.55 15.51 17.92
C VAL A 263 18.02 15.03 19.28
N ALA A 264 17.11 14.06 19.30
CA ALA A 264 16.59 13.46 20.54
C ALA A 264 17.64 12.60 21.28
N ALA A 265 18.68 12.13 20.59
CA ALA A 265 19.80 11.42 21.17
C ALA A 265 20.82 12.35 21.87
N LEU A 266 20.74 13.67 21.67
CA LEU A 266 21.63 14.62 22.32
C LEU A 266 21.45 14.60 23.84
N PRO A 267 22.53 14.39 24.64
CA PRO A 267 22.46 14.29 26.10
C PRO A 267 21.77 15.49 26.78
N GLY A 268 21.98 16.70 26.25
CA GLY A 268 21.36 17.92 26.77
C GLY A 268 19.86 18.01 26.54
N VAL A 269 19.34 17.51 25.41
CA VAL A 269 17.91 17.55 25.08
C VAL A 269 17.13 16.51 25.90
N ARG A 270 17.71 15.31 26.10
CA ARG A 270 17.12 14.30 26.98
C ARG A 270 16.94 14.81 28.40
N ARG A 271 17.89 15.62 28.89
CA ARG A 271 17.81 16.16 30.26
C ARG A 271 16.68 17.15 30.50
N LEU A 272 16.12 17.72 29.43
CA LEU A 272 15.04 18.70 29.48
C LEU A 272 13.63 18.09 29.36
N ASP A 273 13.51 16.77 29.17
CA ASP A 273 12.20 16.11 29.09
C ASP A 273 11.48 16.17 30.46
N PRO A 274 10.34 16.90 30.57
CA PRO A 274 9.66 17.12 31.85
C PRO A 274 9.13 15.82 32.48
N ARG A 275 8.95 14.76 31.68
CA ARG A 275 8.52 13.44 32.17
C ARG A 275 9.54 12.78 33.08
N ARG A 276 10.83 13.15 32.97
CA ARG A 276 11.91 12.58 33.79
C ARG A 276 11.74 12.90 35.26
N ASN A 277 11.50 14.17 35.59
CA ASN A 277 11.32 14.61 36.96
C ASN A 277 10.05 13.99 37.56
N LYS A 278 8.98 13.91 36.77
CA LYS A 278 7.75 13.24 37.20
C LYS A 278 8.01 11.76 37.50
N LEU A 279 8.70 11.04 36.61
CA LEU A 279 9.01 9.63 36.81
C LEU A 279 9.86 9.40 38.07
N VAL A 280 10.84 10.27 38.35
CA VAL A 280 11.63 10.23 39.59
C VAL A 280 10.72 10.32 40.81
N SER A 281 9.89 11.36 40.90
CA SER A 281 8.99 11.56 42.04
C SER A 281 7.98 10.42 42.19
N ASP A 282 7.44 9.92 41.09
CA ASP A 282 6.53 8.77 41.09
C ASP A 282 7.24 7.51 41.65
N MET A 283 8.48 7.22 41.23
CA MET A 283 9.24 6.07 41.72
C MET A 283 9.60 6.16 43.21
N GLU A 284 9.95 7.35 43.70
CA GLU A 284 10.18 7.58 45.14
C GLU A 284 8.89 7.30 45.94
N GLN A 285 7.77 7.81 45.45
CA GLN A 285 6.47 7.60 46.09
C GLN A 285 6.07 6.13 46.10
N TRP A 286 6.20 5.42 44.98
CA TRP A 286 5.88 3.99 44.89
C TRP A 286 6.77 3.14 45.80
N ALA A 287 8.08 3.43 45.84
CA ALA A 287 9.02 2.75 46.72
C ALA A 287 8.68 2.97 48.20
N SER A 288 8.34 4.21 48.59
CA SER A 288 7.90 4.53 49.94
C SER A 288 6.62 3.77 50.32
N ASN A 289 5.64 3.73 49.40
CA ASN A 289 4.36 3.05 49.65
C ASN A 289 4.50 1.52 49.72
N ALA A 290 5.51 0.94 49.07
CA ALA A 290 5.75 -0.50 49.09
C ALA A 290 6.31 -1.01 50.43
N HIS A 291 6.84 -0.13 51.30
CA HIS A 291 7.38 -0.47 52.61
C HIS A 291 8.41 -1.62 52.60
N LEU A 292 9.27 -1.66 51.57
CA LEU A 292 10.25 -2.73 51.37
C LEU A 292 11.49 -2.52 52.27
N PRO A 293 11.77 -3.39 53.25
CA PRO A 293 12.90 -3.21 54.16
C PRO A 293 14.24 -3.17 53.42
N GLY A 294 15.03 -2.12 53.65
CA GLY A 294 16.38 -1.97 53.09
C GLY A 294 16.44 -1.67 51.60
N TYR A 295 15.30 -1.52 50.91
CA TYR A 295 15.27 -1.19 49.49
C TYR A 295 15.46 0.32 49.28
N LYS A 296 16.48 0.69 48.50
CA LYS A 296 16.71 2.07 48.04
C LYS A 296 16.45 2.12 46.53
N PRO A 297 15.41 2.82 46.04
CA PRO A 297 15.03 2.75 44.62
C PRO A 297 16.13 3.24 43.66
N PHE A 298 17.01 4.13 44.10
CA PHE A 298 18.11 4.67 43.29
C PHE A 298 19.50 4.28 43.82
N GLY A 299 19.57 3.34 44.77
CA GLY A 299 20.82 2.95 45.44
C GLY A 299 21.56 4.16 46.04
N ASP A 300 22.76 4.42 45.53
CA ASP A 300 23.61 5.54 45.97
C ASP A 300 23.52 6.77 45.04
N LEU A 301 22.75 6.67 43.95
CA LEU A 301 22.48 7.80 43.04
C LEU A 301 21.31 8.65 43.54
N ASP A 302 21.27 9.91 43.10
CA ASP A 302 20.07 10.72 43.15
C ASP A 302 19.11 10.35 42.00
N GLY A 303 17.84 10.76 42.10
CA GLY A 303 16.83 10.43 41.09
C GLY A 303 17.23 10.82 39.65
N PRO A 304 17.68 12.07 39.39
CA PRO A 304 18.19 12.46 38.08
C PRO A 304 19.38 11.63 37.59
N GLY A 305 20.35 11.34 38.47
CA GLY A 305 21.50 10.50 38.16
C GLY A 305 21.10 9.07 37.82
N PHE A 306 20.12 8.51 38.52
CA PHE A 306 19.54 7.21 38.21
C PHE A 306 18.91 7.19 36.81
N ILE A 307 18.12 8.20 36.45
CA ILE A 307 17.53 8.28 35.10
C ILE A 307 18.61 8.42 34.03
N ASP A 308 19.64 9.25 34.24
CA ASP A 308 20.76 9.39 33.30
C ASP A 308 21.48 8.05 33.06
N ALA A 309 21.73 7.31 34.14
CA ALA A 309 22.39 6.01 34.11
C ALA A 309 21.52 4.95 33.39
N HIS A 310 20.25 4.83 33.76
CA HIS A 310 19.45 3.63 33.47
C HIS A 310 18.31 3.81 32.48
N LEU A 311 17.82 5.04 32.23
CA LEU A 311 16.75 5.26 31.25
C LEU A 311 17.34 5.38 29.83
N ARG A 312 16.85 4.56 28.89
CA ARG A 312 17.23 4.64 27.48
C ARG A 312 16.50 5.77 26.78
N ARG A 313 15.17 5.83 26.91
CA ARG A 313 14.27 6.86 26.37
C ARG A 313 12.86 6.67 26.91
N PHE A 314 11.94 7.55 26.55
CA PHE A 314 10.51 7.26 26.61
C PHE A 314 10.02 6.78 25.24
N THR A 315 9.10 5.83 25.23
CA THR A 315 8.39 5.40 24.00
C THR A 315 7.47 6.52 23.49
N ASP A 316 6.97 6.40 22.25
CA ASP A 316 5.98 7.34 21.68
C ASP A 316 4.70 7.45 22.52
N ARG A 317 4.36 6.38 23.25
CA ARG A 317 3.23 6.33 24.18
C ARG A 317 3.55 6.87 25.58
N GLY A 318 4.78 7.32 25.80
CA GLY A 318 5.22 7.93 27.06
C GLY A 318 5.72 6.96 28.13
N TYR A 319 5.81 5.66 27.85
CA TYR A 319 6.36 4.68 28.81
C TYR A 319 7.88 4.72 28.88
N PRO A 320 8.50 4.55 30.07
CA PRO A 320 9.95 4.46 30.19
C PRO A 320 10.49 3.19 29.54
N GLU A 321 11.51 3.35 28.69
CA GLU A 321 12.30 2.25 28.15
C GLU A 321 13.65 2.22 28.88
N TRP A 322 13.90 1.13 29.60
CA TRP A 322 15.08 0.97 30.47
C TRP A 322 16.25 0.30 29.74
N LYS A 323 17.48 0.64 30.13
CA LYS A 323 18.70 -0.05 29.71
C LYS A 323 18.85 -1.33 30.55
N TRP A 324 18.31 -2.43 30.05
CA TRP A 324 18.43 -3.73 30.72
C TRP A 324 19.86 -4.27 30.67
N PRO A 325 20.31 -5.00 31.71
CA PRO A 325 21.61 -5.67 31.71
C PRO A 325 21.71 -6.69 30.56
N PRO A 326 22.93 -6.95 30.04
CA PRO A 326 23.16 -7.97 29.01
C PRO A 326 22.84 -9.38 29.53
N SER A 327 22.93 -10.38 28.65
CA SER A 327 22.78 -11.80 29.02
C SER A 327 21.47 -12.11 29.74
N ASN A 328 20.37 -11.45 29.36
CA ASN A 328 19.06 -11.59 30.00
C ASN A 328 19.07 -11.30 31.51
N GLY A 329 20.01 -10.51 32.00
CA GLY A 329 20.17 -10.20 33.43
C GLY A 329 20.73 -11.34 34.28
N PHE A 330 21.28 -12.39 33.67
CA PHE A 330 22.01 -13.42 34.41
C PHE A 330 23.41 -12.93 34.81
N ASP A 331 23.79 -13.22 36.05
CA ASP A 331 25.16 -13.08 36.54
C ASP A 331 26.03 -14.17 35.89
N THR A 332 26.82 -13.76 34.89
CA THR A 332 27.66 -14.65 34.09
C THR A 332 28.80 -15.29 34.88
N SER A 333 29.03 -14.87 36.13
CA SER A 333 29.98 -15.52 37.03
C SER A 333 29.49 -16.90 37.50
N TYR A 334 28.20 -17.21 37.30
CA TYR A 334 27.58 -18.47 37.67
C TYR A 334 26.95 -19.16 36.45
N PRO A 335 26.95 -20.50 36.40
CA PRO A 335 26.36 -21.23 35.29
C PRO A 335 24.83 -21.15 35.31
N VAL A 336 24.24 -20.91 34.15
CA VAL A 336 22.80 -21.09 33.90
C VAL A 336 22.52 -22.58 33.72
N ARG A 337 21.45 -23.09 34.33
CA ARG A 337 21.13 -24.52 34.37
C ARG A 337 19.64 -24.77 34.07
N PRO A 338 19.25 -26.01 33.69
CA PRO A 338 17.84 -26.36 33.55
C PRO A 338 17.06 -26.15 34.85
N ALA A 339 15.93 -25.45 34.75
CA ALA A 339 15.07 -25.11 35.89
C ALA A 339 14.46 -26.36 36.54
N SER A 340 14.28 -27.45 35.80
CA SER A 340 13.77 -28.74 36.30
C SER A 340 14.63 -29.36 37.42
N SER A 341 15.88 -28.92 37.58
CA SER A 341 16.73 -29.34 38.70
C SER A 341 16.33 -28.73 40.05
N VAL A 342 15.59 -27.62 40.05
CA VAL A 342 15.20 -26.86 41.25
C VAL A 342 13.71 -26.52 41.34
N LEU A 343 12.98 -26.59 40.22
CA LEU A 343 11.53 -26.40 40.14
C LEU A 343 10.84 -27.72 39.78
N GLN A 344 10.11 -28.27 40.74
CA GLN A 344 9.30 -29.47 40.59
C GLN A 344 7.81 -29.13 40.52
N PRO A 345 6.97 -30.01 39.92
CA PRO A 345 5.52 -29.86 39.98
C PRO A 345 5.03 -29.65 41.41
N GLY A 346 4.15 -28.65 41.59
CA GLY A 346 3.63 -28.24 42.88
C GLY A 346 4.28 -26.99 43.45
N MET A 347 5.49 -26.63 43.02
CA MET A 347 6.20 -25.42 43.48
C MET A 347 5.61 -24.16 42.86
N SER A 348 5.72 -23.04 43.58
CA SER A 348 5.25 -21.73 43.13
C SER A 348 6.41 -20.83 42.71
N ILE A 349 6.18 -20.09 41.64
CA ILE A 349 7.03 -18.99 41.16
C ILE A 349 6.22 -17.70 41.16
N ASN A 350 6.92 -16.59 41.24
CA ASN A 350 6.35 -15.27 41.38
C ASN A 350 6.89 -14.33 40.31
N ARG A 351 6.00 -13.56 39.69
CA ARG A 351 6.35 -12.61 38.65
C ARG A 351 5.66 -11.26 38.82
N ILE A 352 6.39 -10.20 38.49
CA ILE A 352 5.83 -8.85 38.34
C ILE A 352 5.57 -8.57 36.85
N SER A 353 4.32 -8.30 36.49
CA SER A 353 3.86 -8.04 35.11
C SER A 353 2.88 -6.86 35.06
N PRO A 354 2.71 -6.19 33.91
CA PRO A 354 1.72 -5.13 33.78
C PRO A 354 0.29 -5.65 34.02
N VAL A 355 -0.55 -4.85 34.69
CA VAL A 355 -1.94 -5.24 35.07
C VAL A 355 -2.82 -5.52 33.85
N ALA A 356 -2.62 -4.79 32.75
CA ALA A 356 -3.40 -4.94 31.52
C ALA A 356 -2.85 -6.02 30.56
N ALA A 357 -1.75 -6.69 30.89
CA ALA A 357 -1.06 -7.59 29.98
C ALA A 357 -1.52 -9.05 30.15
N ALA A 358 -2.82 -9.31 30.06
CA ALA A 358 -3.38 -10.66 30.11
C ALA A 358 -2.76 -11.60 29.04
N ASP A 359 -2.26 -11.02 27.94
CA ASP A 359 -1.64 -11.74 26.83
C ASP A 359 -0.10 -11.63 26.76
N ASP A 360 0.53 -10.81 27.62
CA ASP A 360 2.00 -10.68 27.69
C ASP A 360 2.49 -10.68 29.13
N LEU A 361 2.57 -11.89 29.67
CA LEU A 361 3.17 -12.14 30.96
C LEU A 361 4.69 -12.09 30.92
N GLY A 362 5.37 -11.72 29.82
CA GLY A 362 6.84 -11.73 29.71
C GLY A 362 7.50 -13.09 29.97
N GLU A 363 8.83 -13.10 30.10
CA GLU A 363 9.63 -14.34 30.06
C GLU A 363 10.32 -14.73 31.38
N PHE A 364 10.24 -13.91 32.42
CA PHE A 364 11.07 -14.07 33.63
C PHE A 364 10.26 -14.15 34.91
N ALA A 365 10.48 -15.18 35.72
CA ALA A 365 9.91 -15.29 37.07
C ALA A 365 11.01 -15.56 38.09
N SER A 366 10.69 -15.48 39.38
CA SER A 366 11.60 -15.83 40.47
C SER A 366 10.89 -16.75 41.47
N PRO A 367 11.61 -17.46 42.35
CA PRO A 367 10.98 -18.14 43.47
C PRO A 367 10.15 -17.17 44.33
N ALA A 368 9.12 -17.69 45.00
CA ALA A 368 8.41 -16.95 46.03
C ALA A 368 9.41 -16.52 47.14
N GLY A 369 9.40 -15.24 47.51
CA GLY A 369 10.27 -14.70 48.58
C GLY A 369 11.55 -14.00 48.12
N VAL A 370 11.90 -14.01 46.83
CA VAL A 370 13.01 -13.14 46.34
C VAL A 370 12.63 -11.68 46.52
N SER A 371 13.43 -10.93 47.28
CA SER A 371 13.19 -9.50 47.56
C SER A 371 13.26 -8.67 46.28
N PHE A 372 12.61 -7.51 46.27
CA PHE A 372 12.58 -6.65 45.08
C PHE A 372 13.98 -6.23 44.63
N GLY A 373 14.85 -5.82 45.56
CA GLY A 373 16.24 -5.49 45.24
C GLY A 373 17.04 -6.69 44.70
N ALA A 374 16.77 -7.89 45.21
CA ALA A 374 17.44 -9.09 44.70
C ALA A 374 16.99 -9.51 43.29
N ARG A 375 15.90 -8.90 42.78
CA ARG A 375 15.40 -9.10 41.41
C ARG A 375 16.02 -8.16 40.37
N SER A 376 16.75 -7.13 40.79
CA SER A 376 17.37 -6.13 39.91
C SER A 376 16.41 -5.63 38.82
N VAL A 377 15.21 -5.21 39.22
CA VAL A 377 14.20 -4.63 38.33
C VAL A 377 14.08 -3.13 38.60
N PRO A 378 13.70 -2.33 37.58
CA PRO A 378 13.54 -0.89 37.76
C PRO A 378 12.42 -0.55 38.76
N PRO A 379 12.51 0.59 39.48
CA PRO A 379 11.53 0.94 40.53
C PRO A 379 10.10 1.16 40.01
N ASP A 380 9.92 1.43 38.71
CA ASP A 380 8.60 1.58 38.09
C ASP A 380 7.72 0.32 38.16
N ARG A 381 8.32 -0.84 38.47
CA ARG A 381 7.62 -2.11 38.73
C ARG A 381 6.86 -2.11 40.06
N LEU A 382 7.04 -1.09 40.89
CA LEU A 382 6.20 -0.83 42.07
C LEU A 382 4.99 0.05 41.75
N SER A 383 4.87 0.56 40.53
CA SER A 383 3.74 1.41 40.15
C SER A 383 2.42 0.61 40.12
N PRO A 384 1.26 1.27 40.27
CA PRO A 384 -0.06 0.64 40.15
C PRO A 384 -0.32 -0.01 38.78
N SER A 385 0.53 0.23 37.79
CA SER A 385 0.43 -0.41 36.47
C SER A 385 0.99 -1.82 36.46
N PHE A 386 1.61 -2.28 37.55
CA PHE A 386 2.17 -3.63 37.70
C PHE A 386 1.52 -4.35 38.87
N SER A 387 1.35 -5.66 38.70
CA SER A 387 0.91 -6.59 39.73
C SER A 387 1.88 -7.76 39.85
N SER A 388 1.90 -8.33 41.04
CA SER A 388 2.58 -9.58 41.32
C SER A 388 1.62 -10.76 41.08
N TYR A 389 2.08 -11.77 40.38
CA TYR A 389 1.34 -12.98 40.04
C TYR A 389 2.10 -14.20 40.55
N ASP A 390 1.41 -15.05 41.31
CA ASP A 390 1.91 -16.36 41.70
C ASP A 390 1.42 -17.41 40.71
N LEU A 391 2.35 -18.21 40.20
CA LEU A 391 2.09 -19.28 39.23
C LEU A 391 2.59 -20.59 39.80
N LYS A 392 1.83 -21.66 39.56
CA LYS A 392 2.19 -23.00 40.02
C LYS A 392 2.77 -23.83 38.89
N VAL A 393 3.88 -24.52 39.15
CA VAL A 393 4.42 -25.52 38.23
C VAL A 393 3.52 -26.74 38.23
N LEU A 394 2.96 -27.11 37.08
CA LEU A 394 2.01 -28.21 36.95
C LEU A 394 2.65 -29.49 36.41
N LYS A 395 3.73 -29.36 35.63
CA LYS A 395 4.44 -30.48 34.98
C LYS A 395 5.95 -30.28 35.06
N PRO A 396 6.76 -31.36 34.94
CA PRO A 396 8.20 -31.23 34.83
C PRO A 396 8.57 -30.28 33.70
N LEU A 397 9.41 -29.29 33.99
CA LEU A 397 9.81 -28.28 33.02
C LEU A 397 10.84 -28.86 32.03
N PRO A 398 10.70 -28.58 30.73
CA PRO A 398 11.71 -28.93 29.73
C PRO A 398 13.07 -28.24 29.98
N PRO A 399 14.18 -28.78 29.45
CA PRO A 399 15.53 -28.27 29.71
C PRO A 399 15.78 -26.85 29.18
N GLU A 400 15.00 -26.37 28.22
CA GLU A 400 15.05 -25.01 27.69
C GLU A 400 14.55 -23.94 28.68
N VAL A 401 13.73 -24.33 29.68
CA VAL A 401 13.44 -23.44 30.80
C VAL A 401 14.64 -23.46 31.73
N THR A 402 15.30 -22.33 31.86
CA THR A 402 16.56 -22.23 32.58
C THR A 402 16.43 -21.41 33.85
N PHE A 403 17.35 -21.59 34.78
CA PHE A 403 17.48 -20.77 35.97
C PHE A 403 18.94 -20.38 36.21
N GLY A 404 19.12 -19.26 36.89
CA GLY A 404 20.43 -18.70 37.20
C GLY A 404 20.33 -17.54 38.16
N ARG A 405 21.49 -17.06 38.61
CA ARG A 405 21.60 -15.93 39.52
C ARG A 405 21.36 -14.62 38.75
N ILE A 406 20.69 -13.67 39.39
CA ILE A 406 20.39 -12.35 38.83
C ILE A 406 21.61 -11.44 39.02
N ALA A 407 22.04 -10.75 37.96
CA ALA A 407 23.11 -9.77 38.01
C ALA A 407 22.70 -8.49 38.75
N GLU A 408 23.68 -7.71 39.20
CA GLU A 408 23.43 -6.34 39.65
C GLU A 408 22.93 -5.48 38.49
N ALA A 409 21.87 -4.70 38.72
CA ALA A 409 21.36 -3.71 37.78
C ALA A 409 20.43 -2.72 38.49
N PHE A 410 20.18 -1.56 37.88
CA PHE A 410 19.30 -0.52 38.43
C PHE A 410 19.67 -0.12 39.87
N GLU A 411 20.97 -0.02 40.16
CA GLU A 411 21.51 0.29 41.49
C GLU A 411 21.07 -0.69 42.59
N GLN A 412 20.68 -1.92 42.19
CA GLN A 412 20.33 -3.01 43.10
C GLN A 412 21.38 -4.11 43.07
N PRO A 413 21.60 -4.80 44.22
CA PRO A 413 22.64 -5.81 44.34
C PRO A 413 22.36 -7.11 43.57
N GLY A 414 21.12 -7.32 43.11
CA GLY A 414 20.69 -8.57 42.50
C GLY A 414 20.96 -9.77 43.40
N GLY A 415 21.50 -10.82 42.82
CA GLY A 415 21.90 -12.02 43.54
C GLY A 415 20.77 -12.97 43.92
N GLY A 416 19.52 -12.61 43.60
CA GLY A 416 18.39 -13.53 43.63
C GLY A 416 18.47 -14.59 42.52
N VAL A 417 17.45 -15.43 42.44
CA VAL A 417 17.30 -16.43 41.38
C VAL A 417 16.20 -16.00 40.42
N GLN A 418 16.48 -16.09 39.12
CA GLN A 418 15.47 -15.95 38.07
C GLN A 418 15.37 -17.23 37.24
N PHE A 419 14.17 -17.45 36.74
CA PHE A 419 13.80 -18.46 35.76
C PHE A 419 13.51 -17.76 34.44
N HIS A 420 14.12 -18.24 33.36
CA HIS A 420 13.82 -17.79 32.00
C HIS A 420 12.96 -18.84 31.30
N PHE A 421 11.82 -18.38 30.79
CA PHE A 421 10.82 -19.15 30.06
C PHE A 421 10.83 -18.70 28.59
N PRO A 422 11.60 -19.37 27.72
CA PRO A 422 11.65 -19.01 26.30
C PRO A 422 10.25 -19.02 25.68
N GLY A 423 9.95 -18.03 24.84
CA GLY A 423 8.64 -17.89 24.19
C GLY A 423 7.55 -17.31 25.09
N GLY A 424 7.88 -16.89 26.31
CA GLY A 424 6.97 -16.20 27.23
C GLY A 424 6.17 -17.13 28.14
N ILE A 425 5.94 -16.69 29.38
CA ILE A 425 5.24 -17.44 30.42
C ILE A 425 3.82 -17.84 29.98
N LYS A 426 3.15 -17.03 29.15
CA LYS A 426 1.84 -17.36 28.60
C LYS A 426 1.87 -18.67 27.81
N TYR A 427 2.89 -18.90 26.98
CA TYR A 427 3.06 -20.15 26.24
C TYR A 427 3.09 -21.35 27.21
N TRP A 428 3.79 -21.22 28.33
CA TRP A 428 3.90 -22.28 29.33
C TRP A 428 2.61 -22.51 30.12
N ILE A 429 1.78 -21.47 30.31
CA ILE A 429 0.43 -21.59 30.87
C ILE A 429 -0.51 -22.28 29.88
N ASP A 430 -0.52 -21.86 28.62
CA ASP A 430 -1.37 -22.41 27.57
C ASP A 430 -1.10 -23.91 27.37
N ASN A 431 0.18 -24.32 27.47
CA ASN A 431 0.64 -25.71 27.37
C ASN A 431 0.56 -26.50 28.71
N LYS A 432 -0.02 -25.90 29.76
CA LYS A 432 -0.27 -26.54 31.06
C LYS A 432 1.00 -26.98 31.79
N PHE A 433 2.11 -26.29 31.58
CA PHE A 433 3.31 -26.42 32.42
C PHE A 433 3.22 -25.49 33.64
N LEU A 434 2.53 -24.36 33.50
CA LEU A 434 2.21 -23.42 34.56
C LEU A 434 0.69 -23.23 34.66
N GLY A 435 0.20 -22.73 35.80
CA GLY A 435 -1.20 -22.33 35.95
C GLY A 435 -1.52 -21.66 37.27
#